data_AF-A0AAJ6ETL3-F1
#
_entry.id   AF-A0AAJ6ETL3-F1
#
_cell.length_a   1.000
_cell.length_b   1.000
_cell.length_c   1.000
_cell.angle_alpha   90.00
_cell.angle_beta   90.00
_cell.angle_gamma   90.00
#
_symmetry.space_group_name_H-M   'P 1'
#
loop_
_entity.id
_entity.type
_entity.pdbx_description
1 polymer ?
#
loop_
_entity_poly.entity_id
_entity_poly.type
_entity_poly.pdbx_seq_one_letter_code
_entity_poly.pdbx_strand_id
1 'polypeptide(L)'
;MHRIVSQEDKPALILRSAVLATGAVCALLAAKSASSADDHPAVRAGLWKFERMLETDGKATDRVLTSGLLYARQITRCVNPTRALQAETALGLCKIRDLRKRDDNYEFQKVCGGGAPIKTTIDIKSDSDYTEINEGRIGGIATREIIEARRVADCHQKGKA
;
A
#
# COMPACT_ATOMS: atom_id res chain seq x y z
N MET A 1 17.11 44.56 -49.28
CA MET A 1 18.55 44.47 -49.60
C MET A 1 19.25 45.64 -48.90
N HIS A 2 20.15 45.32 -47.97
CA HIS A 2 20.99 46.22 -47.14
C HIS A 2 21.94 47.07 -48.02
N ARG A 3 22.66 48.15 -47.63
CA ARG A 3 23.23 48.67 -46.35
C ARG A 3 23.78 50.10 -46.66
N ILE A 4 23.46 51.16 -45.91
CA ILE A 4 24.25 51.86 -44.86
C ILE A 4 25.74 52.15 -45.19
N VAL A 5 26.10 53.44 -45.19
CA VAL A 5 27.45 54.03 -45.11
C VAL A 5 27.76 54.45 -43.66
N SER A 6 29.04 54.29 -43.27
CA SER A 6 29.69 54.42 -41.95
C SER A 6 29.75 55.81 -41.31
N GLN A 7 29.93 55.81 -39.98
CA GLN A 7 30.98 56.56 -39.22
C GLN A 7 31.10 55.94 -37.80
N GLU A 8 32.19 55.26 -37.43
CA GLU A 8 33.43 55.72 -36.73
C GLU A 8 33.32 55.63 -35.20
N ASP A 9 34.11 54.76 -34.55
CA ASP A 9 35.22 55.18 -33.68
C ASP A 9 36.06 54.03 -33.07
N LYS A 10 37.38 54.30 -33.01
CA LYS A 10 38.48 53.75 -32.19
C LYS A 10 39.26 52.46 -32.56
N PRO A 11 40.59 52.43 -32.29
CA PRO A 11 41.54 51.66 -33.09
C PRO A 11 42.20 50.46 -32.40
N ALA A 12 42.61 49.53 -33.27
CA ALA A 12 43.81 48.69 -33.29
C ALA A 12 44.02 47.57 -32.24
N LEU A 13 43.53 46.40 -32.65
CA LEU A 13 44.04 45.03 -32.51
C LEU A 13 45.52 44.83 -32.12
N ILE A 14 45.76 43.75 -31.35
CA ILE A 14 46.88 42.75 -31.33
C ILE A 14 46.94 42.23 -29.87
N LEU A 15 46.90 40.95 -29.48
CA LEU A 15 47.19 39.66 -30.10
C LEU A 15 46.73 38.52 -29.16
N ARG A 16 46.30 37.39 -29.74
CA ARG A 16 46.46 35.99 -29.27
C ARG A 16 45.75 35.48 -27.98
N SER A 17 44.84 34.55 -28.25
CA SER A 17 44.68 33.22 -27.62
C SER A 17 44.80 33.08 -26.10
N ALA A 18 43.67 32.85 -25.44
CA ALA A 18 43.61 31.90 -24.32
C ALA A 18 42.18 31.32 -24.18
N VAL A 19 42.14 30.00 -24.11
CA VAL A 19 40.98 29.14 -23.84
C VAL A 19 40.28 29.57 -22.56
N LEU A 20 38.95 29.75 -22.60
CA LEU A 20 38.12 29.71 -21.40
C LEU A 20 36.89 28.83 -21.65
N ALA A 21 37.04 27.56 -21.26
CA ALA A 21 35.96 26.63 -21.03
C ALA A 21 35.01 27.23 -19.99
N THR A 22 33.74 27.40 -20.35
CA THR A 22 32.67 27.68 -19.39
C THR A 22 31.70 26.51 -19.43
N GLY A 23 31.88 25.63 -18.44
CA GLY A 23 30.97 24.53 -18.16
C GLY A 23 29.64 25.07 -17.64
N ALA A 24 28.56 24.63 -18.27
CA ALA A 24 27.23 24.67 -17.68
C ALA A 24 26.75 23.22 -17.56
N VAL A 25 27.06 22.60 -16.42
CA VAL A 25 26.50 21.30 -16.03
C VAL A 25 25.01 21.55 -15.74
N CYS A 26 24.15 21.29 -16.72
CA CYS A 26 22.73 21.12 -16.48
C CYS A 26 22.53 19.75 -15.81
N ALA A 27 22.78 19.68 -14.51
CA ALA A 27 22.30 18.58 -13.70
C ALA A 27 20.77 18.69 -13.64
N LEU A 28 20.10 18.01 -14.57
CA LEU A 28 18.69 17.69 -14.45
C LEU A 28 18.55 16.80 -13.21
N LEU A 29 18.29 17.42 -12.07
CA LEU A 29 17.74 16.77 -10.90
C LEU A 29 16.40 16.18 -11.35
N ALA A 30 16.42 14.91 -11.75
CA ALA A 30 15.26 14.05 -11.66
C ALA A 30 14.95 13.93 -10.17
N ALA A 31 14.29 14.96 -9.62
CA ALA A 31 13.46 14.80 -8.45
C ALA A 31 12.41 13.77 -8.87
N LYS A 32 12.74 12.49 -8.65
CA LYS A 32 11.73 11.45 -8.50
C LYS A 32 10.84 12.00 -7.42
N SER A 33 9.71 12.57 -7.83
CA SER A 33 8.60 12.78 -6.93
C SER A 33 8.44 11.45 -6.22
N ALA A 34 8.71 11.43 -4.91
CA ALA A 34 8.11 10.43 -4.06
C ALA A 34 6.62 10.70 -4.22
N SER A 35 6.03 10.12 -5.27
CA SER A 35 4.62 9.84 -5.29
C SER A 35 4.38 9.21 -3.94
N SER A 36 3.53 9.84 -3.13
CA SER A 36 2.95 9.15 -1.98
C SER A 36 2.14 8.01 -2.58
N ALA A 37 2.83 6.93 -2.95
CA ALA A 37 2.22 5.67 -3.26
C ALA A 37 1.43 5.37 -2.00
N ASP A 38 0.10 5.29 -2.13
CA ASP A 38 -0.77 4.80 -1.08
C ASP A 38 -0.03 3.65 -0.37
N ASP A 39 0.29 3.81 0.92
CA ASP A 39 0.99 2.79 1.71
C ASP A 39 0.06 1.59 2.02
N HIS A 40 -0.94 1.39 1.16
CA HIS A 40 -1.90 0.30 1.23
C HIS A 40 -1.50 -0.81 0.24
N PRO A 41 -1.83 -2.07 0.56
CA PRO A 41 -1.66 -3.18 -0.37
C PRO A 41 -2.38 -2.90 -1.69
N ALA A 42 -1.70 -3.04 -2.82
CA ALA A 42 -2.30 -2.96 -4.15
C ALA A 42 -2.84 -4.34 -4.56
N VAL A 43 -4.06 -4.66 -4.11
CA VAL A 43 -4.69 -5.98 -4.32
C VAL A 43 -5.90 -5.83 -5.23
N ARG A 44 -6.00 -6.69 -6.25
CA ARG A 44 -7.01 -6.58 -7.30
C ARG A 44 -8.41 -6.92 -6.77
N ALA A 45 -9.40 -6.12 -7.14
CA ALA A 45 -10.80 -6.41 -6.81
C ALA A 45 -11.30 -7.67 -7.55
N GLY A 46 -12.26 -8.40 -6.97
CA GLY A 46 -12.85 -9.57 -7.62
C GLY A 46 -13.69 -10.44 -6.67
N LEU A 47 -13.98 -11.66 -7.12
CA LEU A 47 -14.51 -12.72 -6.28
C LEU A 47 -13.35 -13.36 -5.53
N TRP A 48 -13.35 -13.21 -4.21
CA TRP A 48 -12.29 -13.70 -3.33
C TRP A 48 -12.82 -14.81 -2.44
N LYS A 49 -12.00 -15.84 -2.27
CA LYS A 49 -12.19 -16.91 -1.31
C LYS A 49 -11.24 -16.67 -0.13
N PHE A 50 -11.79 -16.74 1.07
CA PHE A 50 -11.08 -16.57 2.33
C PHE A 50 -11.19 -17.86 3.13
N GLU A 51 -10.06 -18.40 3.57
CA GLU A 51 -9.97 -19.55 4.44
C GLU A 51 -9.36 -19.10 5.77
N ARG A 52 -10.08 -19.33 6.87
CA ARG A 52 -9.71 -18.87 8.21
C ARG A 52 -9.31 -20.06 9.07
N MET A 53 -8.30 -19.86 9.89
CA MET A 53 -7.88 -20.76 10.95
C MET A 53 -7.74 -19.94 12.23
N LEU A 54 -8.28 -20.44 13.33
CA LEU A 54 -8.14 -19.81 14.63
C LEU A 54 -7.34 -20.71 15.55
N GLU A 55 -6.36 -20.13 16.23
CA GLU A 55 -5.60 -20.73 17.31
C GLU A 55 -5.95 -20.01 18.61
N THR A 56 -6.15 -20.78 19.68
CA THR A 56 -6.50 -20.30 21.02
C THR A 56 -5.59 -21.00 22.01
N ASP A 57 -4.81 -20.23 22.78
CA ASP A 57 -3.73 -20.73 23.65
C ASP A 57 -2.80 -21.75 22.94
N GLY A 58 -2.44 -21.43 21.69
CA GLY A 58 -1.54 -22.25 20.86
C GLY A 58 -2.17 -23.54 20.31
N LYS A 59 -3.48 -23.76 20.49
CA LYS A 59 -4.21 -24.90 19.93
C LYS A 59 -5.11 -24.45 18.79
N ALA A 60 -5.00 -25.09 17.63
CA ALA A 60 -5.93 -24.89 16.54
C ALA A 60 -7.35 -25.30 16.95
N THR A 61 -8.34 -24.48 16.60
CA THR A 61 -9.76 -24.73 16.83
C THR A 61 -10.52 -24.62 15.51
N ASP A 62 -11.50 -25.49 15.32
CA ASP A 62 -12.42 -25.48 14.18
C ASP A 62 -13.52 -24.43 14.33
N ARG A 63 -13.76 -23.97 15.56
CA ARG A 63 -14.70 -22.89 15.88
C ARG A 63 -13.97 -21.55 15.79
N VAL A 64 -14.18 -20.81 14.71
CA VAL A 64 -13.77 -19.40 14.62
C VAL A 64 -14.75 -18.58 15.45
N LEU A 65 -14.46 -18.43 16.75
CA LEU A 65 -15.23 -17.62 17.67
C LEU A 65 -14.64 -16.22 17.70
N THR A 66 -15.27 -15.27 17.02
CA THR A 66 -15.03 -13.84 17.23
C THR A 66 -16.19 -13.30 18.05
N SER A 67 -15.93 -12.87 19.28
CA SER A 67 -16.92 -12.25 20.18
C SER A 67 -18.21 -13.06 20.39
N GLY A 68 -18.11 -14.39 20.48
CA GLY A 68 -19.26 -15.29 20.72
C GLY A 68 -20.09 -15.66 19.49
N LEU A 69 -19.73 -15.17 18.31
CA LEU A 69 -20.35 -15.56 17.04
C LEU A 69 -19.44 -16.56 16.31
N LEU A 70 -20.03 -17.67 15.85
CA LEU A 70 -19.38 -18.62 14.95
C LEU A 70 -19.27 -17.98 13.56
N TYR A 71 -18.06 -17.66 13.14
CA TYR A 71 -17.80 -17.26 11.75
C TYR A 71 -17.54 -18.48 10.87
N ALA A 72 -17.93 -18.40 9.60
CA ALA A 72 -17.64 -19.44 8.63
C ALA A 72 -16.12 -19.57 8.43
N ARG A 73 -15.60 -20.79 8.54
CA ARG A 73 -14.19 -21.12 8.27
C ARG A 73 -13.77 -20.72 6.85
N GLN A 74 -14.71 -20.79 5.91
CA GLN A 74 -14.48 -20.42 4.53
C GLN A 74 -15.62 -19.53 4.06
N ILE A 75 -15.27 -18.43 3.39
CA ILE A 75 -16.26 -17.55 2.76
C ILE A 75 -15.75 -17.12 1.38
N THR A 76 -16.64 -17.12 0.40
CA THR A 76 -16.38 -16.57 -0.94
C THR A 76 -17.26 -15.36 -1.15
N ARG A 77 -16.69 -14.20 -1.47
CA ARG A 77 -17.43 -12.95 -1.65
C ARG A 77 -16.73 -11.99 -2.59
N CYS A 78 -17.53 -11.12 -3.19
CA CYS A 78 -17.05 -10.00 -3.98
C CYS A 78 -16.50 -8.89 -3.08
N VAL A 79 -15.24 -8.51 -3.29
CA VAL A 79 -14.58 -7.47 -2.50
C VAL A 79 -13.43 -6.81 -3.27
N ASN A 80 -13.13 -5.57 -2.89
CA ASN A 80 -11.86 -4.92 -3.17
C ASN A 80 -11.08 -4.85 -1.85
N PRO A 81 -10.09 -5.73 -1.62
CA PRO A 81 -9.37 -5.80 -0.35
C PRO A 81 -8.69 -4.48 0.04
N THR A 82 -8.06 -3.80 -0.92
CA THR A 82 -7.43 -2.48 -0.71
C THR A 82 -8.44 -1.46 -0.16
N ARG A 83 -9.60 -1.35 -0.82
CA ARG A 83 -10.66 -0.42 -0.37
C ARG A 83 -11.28 -0.83 0.96
N ALA A 84 -11.40 -2.12 1.23
CA ALA A 84 -11.92 -2.60 2.51
C ALA A 84 -11.00 -2.17 3.67
N LEU A 85 -9.68 -2.34 3.51
CA LEU A 85 -8.70 -1.91 4.50
C LEU A 85 -8.67 -0.38 4.68
N GLN A 86 -8.75 0.36 3.57
CA GLN A 86 -8.88 1.83 3.61
C GLN A 86 -10.15 2.26 4.35
N ALA A 87 -11.29 1.60 4.09
CA ALA A 87 -12.57 1.90 4.72
C ALA A 87 -12.59 1.58 6.22
N GLU A 88 -11.96 0.49 6.67
CA GLU A 88 -11.82 0.17 8.11
C GLU A 88 -11.17 1.34 8.86
N THR A 89 -10.19 1.98 8.23
CA THR A 89 -9.48 3.14 8.77
C THR A 89 -10.34 4.40 8.72
N ALA A 90 -10.97 4.67 7.57
CA ALA A 90 -11.72 5.90 7.33
C ALA A 90 -13.05 5.98 8.10
N LEU A 91 -13.73 4.85 8.28
CA LEU A 91 -15.02 4.77 8.99
C LEU A 91 -14.87 4.76 10.52
N GLY A 92 -13.63 4.75 11.04
CA GLY A 92 -13.37 4.78 12.47
C GLY A 92 -13.86 3.55 13.25
N LEU A 93 -14.26 2.48 12.56
CA LEU A 93 -14.67 1.21 13.16
C LEU A 93 -13.50 0.59 13.95
N CYS A 94 -12.30 0.74 13.41
CA CYS A 94 -11.05 0.39 14.06
C CYS A 94 -10.03 1.52 13.84
N LYS A 95 -9.25 1.84 14.87
CA LYS A 95 -8.08 2.71 14.73
C LYS A 95 -6.88 1.86 14.35
N ILE A 96 -6.26 2.16 13.22
CA ILE A 96 -4.97 1.61 12.82
C ILE A 96 -3.85 2.43 13.49
N ARG A 97 -2.86 1.76 14.07
CA ARG A 97 -1.66 2.38 14.65
C ARG A 97 -0.41 1.69 14.14
N ASP A 98 0.70 2.43 14.15
CA ASP A 98 2.04 1.91 13.89
C ASP A 98 2.15 1.12 12.58
N LEU A 99 1.48 1.60 11.51
CA LEU A 99 1.57 0.99 10.20
C LEU A 99 3.02 1.06 9.69
N ARG A 100 3.57 -0.12 9.39
CA ARG A 100 4.89 -0.30 8.82
C ARG A 100 4.76 -1.15 7.58
N LYS A 101 5.12 -0.56 6.44
CA LYS A 101 5.29 -1.28 5.18
C LYS A 101 6.74 -1.69 5.00
N ARG A 102 6.99 -2.96 4.72
CA ARG A 102 8.29 -3.50 4.32
C ARG A 102 8.08 -4.36 3.08
N ASP A 103 8.43 -3.79 1.92
CA ASP A 103 8.18 -4.42 0.62
C ASP A 103 6.70 -4.82 0.45
N ASP A 104 6.42 -6.12 0.41
CA ASP A 104 5.09 -6.71 0.25
C ASP A 104 4.42 -7.08 1.60
N ASN A 105 5.06 -6.72 2.73
CA ASN A 105 4.55 -6.96 4.07
C ASN A 105 4.05 -5.68 4.74
N TYR A 106 2.91 -5.78 5.41
CA TYR A 106 2.28 -4.69 6.16
C TYR A 106 2.04 -5.15 7.59
N GLU A 107 2.64 -4.45 8.56
CA GLU A 107 2.47 -4.71 9.99
C GLU A 107 1.84 -3.50 10.65
N PHE A 108 0.79 -3.70 11.45
CA PHE A 108 0.12 -2.62 12.17
C PHE A 108 -0.69 -3.15 13.36
N GLN A 109 -1.23 -2.23 14.16
CA GLN A 109 -2.17 -2.59 15.23
C GLN A 109 -3.59 -2.10 14.90
N LYS A 110 -4.59 -2.98 15.01
CA LYS A 110 -6.02 -2.65 14.96
C LYS A 110 -6.56 -2.51 16.38
N VAL A 111 -7.20 -1.39 16.68
CA VAL A 111 -7.94 -1.17 17.94
C VAL A 111 -9.39 -0.85 17.60
N CYS A 112 -10.30 -1.81 17.81
CA CYS A 112 -11.71 -1.67 17.46
C CYS A 112 -12.57 -1.52 18.73
N GLY A 113 -13.52 -0.58 18.74
CA GLY A 113 -14.54 -0.47 19.81
C GLY A 113 -14.02 -0.35 21.25
N GLY A 114 -12.79 0.15 21.47
CA GLY A 114 -12.17 0.23 22.79
C GLY A 114 -11.59 -1.10 23.33
N GLY A 115 -11.56 -2.15 22.51
CA GLY A 115 -10.96 -3.44 22.84
C GLY A 115 -9.43 -3.40 22.91
N ALA A 116 -8.84 -4.53 23.29
CA ALA A 116 -7.39 -4.70 23.29
C ALA A 116 -6.81 -4.56 21.86
N PRO A 117 -5.60 -4.01 21.68
CA PRO A 117 -4.95 -3.97 20.39
C PRO A 117 -4.74 -5.37 19.80
N ILE A 118 -5.02 -5.52 18.52
CA ILE A 118 -4.75 -6.71 17.71
C ILE A 118 -3.59 -6.37 16.80
N LYS A 119 -2.49 -7.12 16.90
CA LYS A 119 -1.39 -7.03 15.94
C LYS A 119 -1.84 -7.70 14.65
N THR A 120 -1.74 -6.98 13.54
CA THR A 120 -2.07 -7.49 12.21
C THR A 120 -0.83 -7.47 11.33
N THR A 121 -0.58 -8.60 10.66
CA THR A 121 0.43 -8.74 9.62
C THR A 121 -0.26 -9.18 8.33
N ILE A 122 -0.04 -8.46 7.24
CA ILE A 122 -0.51 -8.82 5.89
C ILE A 122 0.71 -9.08 5.02
N ASP A 123 0.80 -10.28 4.47
CA ASP A 123 1.85 -10.72 3.55
C ASP A 123 1.26 -10.87 2.14
N ILE A 124 1.61 -9.96 1.24
CA ILE A 124 1.12 -9.94 -0.14
C ILE A 124 2.01 -10.84 -0.99
N LYS A 125 1.46 -11.97 -1.47
CA LYS A 125 2.19 -12.88 -2.36
C LYS A 125 2.03 -12.46 -3.83
N SER A 126 0.89 -11.86 -4.17
CA SER A 126 0.60 -11.28 -5.48
C SER A 126 -0.60 -10.33 -5.40
N ASP A 127 -0.98 -9.72 -6.53
CA ASP A 127 -2.21 -8.92 -6.64
C ASP A 127 -3.51 -9.73 -6.41
N SER A 128 -3.41 -11.06 -6.30
CA SER A 128 -4.53 -12.01 -6.24
C SER A 128 -4.37 -13.08 -5.14
N ASP A 129 -3.34 -12.97 -4.28
CA ASP A 129 -3.07 -13.89 -3.18
C ASP A 129 -2.37 -13.14 -2.03
N TYR A 130 -2.92 -13.25 -0.81
CA TYR A 130 -2.27 -12.75 0.39
C TYR A 130 -2.64 -13.58 1.62
N THR A 131 -1.80 -13.48 2.65
CA THR A 131 -2.09 -13.99 4.00
C THR A 131 -2.28 -12.82 4.96
N GLU A 132 -3.29 -12.88 5.82
CA GLU A 132 -3.46 -11.96 6.95
C GLU A 132 -3.39 -12.74 8.26
N ILE A 133 -2.60 -12.27 9.21
CA ILE A 133 -2.47 -12.85 10.55
C ILE A 133 -2.89 -11.79 11.56
N ASN A 134 -3.87 -12.13 12.40
CA ASN A 134 -4.37 -11.28 13.47
C ASN A 134 -4.07 -11.93 14.83
N GLU A 135 -3.21 -11.30 15.62
CA GLU A 135 -2.76 -11.78 16.94
C GLU A 135 -3.23 -10.84 18.04
N GLY A 136 -3.85 -11.39 19.08
CA GLY A 136 -4.41 -10.60 20.15
C GLY A 136 -4.80 -11.44 21.37
N ARG A 137 -5.62 -10.84 22.23
CA ARG A 137 -6.16 -11.52 23.41
C ARG A 137 -7.66 -11.26 23.52
N ILE A 138 -8.43 -12.31 23.72
CA ILE A 138 -9.88 -12.24 23.99
C ILE A 138 -10.11 -12.81 25.38
N GLY A 139 -10.65 -12.00 26.31
CA GLY A 139 -10.91 -12.47 27.68
C GLY A 139 -9.69 -13.02 28.42
N GLY A 140 -8.47 -12.55 28.09
CA GLY A 140 -7.22 -13.04 28.67
C GLY A 140 -6.66 -14.32 28.03
N ILE A 141 -7.30 -14.83 26.98
CA ILE A 141 -6.85 -16.00 26.21
C ILE A 141 -6.07 -15.49 25.00
N ALA A 142 -4.89 -16.06 24.73
CA ALA A 142 -4.12 -15.67 23.55
C ALA A 142 -4.79 -16.24 22.30
N THR A 143 -5.03 -15.39 21.30
CA THR A 143 -5.72 -15.77 20.07
C THR A 143 -4.90 -15.36 18.86
N ARG A 144 -4.83 -16.24 17.87
CA ARG A 144 -4.17 -16.01 16.60
C ARG A 144 -5.07 -16.50 15.46
N GLU A 145 -5.54 -15.59 14.64
CA GLU A 145 -6.31 -15.90 13.43
C GLU A 145 -5.39 -15.79 12.21
N ILE A 146 -5.42 -16.81 11.35
CA ILE A 146 -4.73 -16.82 10.07
C ILE A 146 -5.81 -16.83 8.99
N ILE A 147 -5.70 -15.94 8.02
CA ILE A 147 -6.61 -15.81 6.89
C ILE A 147 -5.80 -15.97 5.61
N GLU A 148 -6.07 -17.02 4.85
CA GLU A 148 -5.56 -17.19 3.50
C GLU A 148 -6.59 -16.65 2.52
N ALA A 149 -6.21 -15.65 1.73
CA ALA A 149 -7.09 -14.96 0.80
C ALA A 149 -6.61 -15.18 -0.63
N ARG A 150 -7.49 -15.72 -1.49
CA ARG A 150 -7.20 -15.95 -2.91
C ARG A 150 -8.32 -15.44 -3.79
N ARG A 151 -7.96 -14.71 -4.84
CA ARG A 151 -8.90 -14.30 -5.88
C ARG A 151 -9.20 -15.50 -6.77
N VAL A 152 -10.48 -15.83 -6.93
CA VAL A 152 -10.91 -17.02 -7.69
C VAL A 152 -11.61 -16.67 -8.99
N ALA A 153 -12.17 -15.47 -9.11
CA ALA A 153 -12.80 -15.00 -10.35
C ALA A 153 -12.98 -13.47 -10.34
N ASP A 154 -13.51 -12.94 -11.44
CA ASP A 154 -14.12 -11.62 -11.46
C ASP A 154 -15.49 -11.67 -10.77
N CYS A 155 -15.92 -10.54 -10.21
CA CYS A 155 -17.30 -10.41 -9.76
C CYS A 155 -18.22 -10.36 -10.96
N HIS A 156 -19.28 -11.16 -10.96
CA HIS A 156 -20.35 -10.95 -11.93
C HIS A 156 -20.91 -9.54 -11.74
N GLN A 157 -20.89 -8.75 -12.82
CA GLN A 157 -21.70 -7.55 -12.83
C GLN A 157 -23.15 -8.02 -12.72
N LYS A 158 -23.88 -7.58 -11.69
CA LYS A 158 -25.31 -7.80 -11.68
C LYS A 158 -25.87 -7.16 -12.94
N GLY A 159 -26.22 -7.98 -13.93
CA GLY A 159 -27.03 -7.53 -15.05
C GLY A 159 -28.30 -6.92 -14.47
N LYS A 160 -28.63 -5.70 -14.91
CA LYS A 160 -29.99 -5.18 -14.76
C LYS A 160 -30.93 -6.22 -15.39
N ALA A 161 -31.74 -6.87 -14.55
CA ALA A 161 -33.00 -7.45 -14.99
C ALA A 161 -34.06 -6.34 -14.94
#